data_AF-A0AA43FRD7-F1
#
_entry.id   AF-A0AA43FRD7-F1
#
_cell.length_a   1.000
_cell.length_b   1.000
_cell.length_c   1.000
_cell.angle_alpha   90.00
_cell.angle_beta   90.00
_cell.angle_gamma   90.00
#
_symmetry.space_group_name_H-M   'P 1'
#
loop_
_entity.id
_entity.type
_entity.pdbx_description
1 polymer ?
#
loop_
_entity_poly.entity_id
_entity_poly.type
_entity_poly.pdbx_seq_one_letter_code
_entity_poly.pdbx_strand_id
1 'polypeptide(L)'
;MDQTTSHGVDRAVRRHLLRRTAGLLLSVSALLVIASCASGGREADNPFRRGSVKNEIEIRVVNLNFSDATLWAHVRSARQRLGIVGGKRDAVFHVPWEFVDPLRIEIDLLAGDRCVTSSLTVAPGDVVELQIAANLRMTQGCG
;
A
#
# COMPACT_ATOMS: atom_id res chain seq x y z
N MET A 1 -15.46 44.32 21.80
CA MET A 1 -14.32 45.25 21.82
C MET A 1 -13.57 45.02 20.51
N ASP A 2 -14.04 45.54 19.36
CA ASP A 2 -14.33 46.95 19.04
C ASP A 2 -13.09 47.81 19.38
N GLN A 3 -12.52 48.66 18.52
CA GLN A 3 -12.93 49.18 17.22
C GLN A 3 -11.80 50.11 16.70
N THR A 4 -11.91 50.51 15.44
CA THR A 4 -11.42 51.78 14.83
C THR A 4 -9.90 52.01 14.69
N THR A 5 -9.44 52.43 13.51
CA THR A 5 -9.45 53.84 13.04
C THR A 5 -8.95 53.87 11.58
N SER A 6 -9.12 54.87 10.71
CA SER A 6 -9.90 56.11 10.61
C SER A 6 -9.56 56.71 9.22
N HIS A 7 -10.58 57.15 8.49
CA HIS A 7 -10.68 58.30 7.56
C HIS A 7 -9.41 58.89 6.88
N GLY A 8 -9.44 59.26 5.61
CA GLY A 8 -10.58 59.55 4.75
C GLY A 8 -10.14 60.11 3.39
N VAL A 9 -10.95 59.92 2.33
CA VAL A 9 -12.06 60.83 1.94
C VAL A 9 -11.47 61.92 1.04
N ASP A 10 -11.73 62.04 -0.27
CA ASP A 10 -12.93 61.77 -1.06
C ASP A 10 -12.54 61.72 -2.55
N ARG A 11 -13.02 60.79 -3.38
CA ARG A 11 -14.38 60.65 -3.95
C ARG A 11 -14.74 61.75 -4.95
N ALA A 12 -15.40 61.29 -6.02
CA ALA A 12 -16.15 62.03 -7.02
C ALA A 12 -15.26 62.61 -8.14
N VAL A 13 -15.43 62.32 -9.44
CA VAL A 13 -16.62 61.97 -10.21
C VAL A 13 -16.13 61.10 -11.39
N ARG A 14 -16.18 59.77 -11.32
CA ARG A 14 -17.37 58.95 -11.54
C ARG A 14 -17.70 58.73 -13.03
N ARG A 15 -17.17 57.62 -13.54
CA ARG A 15 -17.97 56.53 -14.17
C ARG A 15 -18.50 56.68 -15.60
N HIS A 16 -18.00 57.59 -16.45
CA HIS A 16 -18.59 57.72 -17.80
C HIS A 16 -17.87 57.13 -19.00
N LEU A 17 -16.64 56.65 -18.92
CA LEU A 17 -15.87 56.37 -20.14
C LEU A 17 -15.40 54.92 -20.34
N LEU A 18 -15.69 54.00 -19.41
CA LEU A 18 -15.20 52.61 -19.48
C LEU A 18 -16.31 51.58 -19.74
N ARG A 19 -17.34 51.96 -20.51
CA ARG A 19 -18.42 51.05 -20.96
C ARG A 19 -18.59 51.00 -22.48
N ARG A 20 -17.54 51.37 -23.22
CA ARG A 20 -17.38 51.08 -24.65
C ARG A 20 -16.19 50.12 -24.70
N THR A 21 -16.38 48.81 -24.69
CA THR A 21 -16.35 48.01 -25.91
C THR A 21 -16.90 46.61 -25.59
N ALA A 22 -18.20 46.51 -25.33
CA ALA A 22 -18.88 45.22 -25.30
C ALA A 22 -19.57 44.98 -26.63
N GLY A 23 -19.21 43.88 -27.28
CA GLY A 23 -19.97 43.31 -28.37
C GLY A 23 -19.64 43.93 -29.73
N LEU A 24 -18.77 43.27 -30.47
CA LEU A 24 -19.21 42.39 -31.55
C LEU A 24 -17.96 41.79 -32.21
N LEU A 25 -18.05 40.52 -32.58
CA LEU A 25 -17.47 39.90 -33.79
C LEU A 25 -16.69 38.60 -33.53
N LEU A 26 -17.20 37.56 -34.20
CA LEU A 26 -16.46 36.54 -34.95
C LEU A 26 -15.68 35.52 -34.09
N SER A 27 -15.77 34.20 -34.27
CA SER A 27 -16.31 33.40 -35.36
C SER A 27 -16.14 31.93 -34.94
N VAL A 28 -17.17 31.13 -35.21
CA VAL A 28 -17.13 29.65 -35.22
C VAL A 28 -15.94 29.19 -36.05
N SER A 29 -15.03 28.38 -35.48
CA SER A 29 -13.99 27.70 -36.26
C SER A 29 -13.48 26.43 -35.57
N ALA A 30 -13.78 25.32 -36.23
CA ALA A 30 -12.97 24.11 -36.40
C ALA A 30 -12.86 23.09 -35.25
N LEU A 31 -13.71 22.05 -35.37
CA LEU A 31 -13.32 20.66 -35.13
C LEU A 31 -11.99 20.34 -35.84
N LEU A 32 -11.00 19.85 -35.09
CA LEU A 32 -9.83 19.07 -35.57
C LEU A 32 -9.72 17.85 -34.63
N VAL A 33 -10.07 16.61 -35.02
CA VAL A 33 -9.31 15.67 -35.91
C VAL A 33 -8.02 15.30 -35.16
N ILE A 34 -7.66 14.06 -34.75
CA ILE A 34 -7.68 12.72 -35.38
C ILE A 34 -7.57 11.65 -34.26
N ALA A 35 -8.14 10.48 -34.50
CA ALA A 35 -7.96 9.24 -33.74
C ALA A 35 -6.48 8.84 -33.56
N SER A 36 -6.07 8.59 -32.31
CA SER A 36 -4.82 7.86 -32.02
C SER A 36 -5.17 6.41 -31.68
N CYS A 37 -5.30 5.58 -32.73
CA CYS A 37 -5.24 4.13 -32.58
C CYS A 37 -3.76 3.74 -32.48
N ALA A 38 -3.16 3.95 -31.30
CA ALA A 38 -1.91 3.28 -30.99
C ALA A 38 -2.26 1.82 -30.72
N SER A 39 -2.01 0.98 -31.72
CA SER A 39 -1.93 -0.47 -31.60
C SER A 39 -0.87 -0.81 -30.56
N GLY A 40 -1.28 -0.85 -29.29
CA GLY A 40 -0.52 -1.49 -28.23
C GLY A 40 -0.41 -2.95 -28.61
N GLY A 41 0.78 -3.36 -29.04
CA GLY A 41 1.11 -4.76 -29.28
C GLY A 41 0.67 -5.56 -28.06
N ARG A 42 -0.26 -6.49 -28.28
CA ARG A 42 -0.51 -7.53 -27.30
C ARG A 42 0.74 -8.40 -27.35
N GLU A 43 1.72 -8.08 -26.51
CA GLU A 43 2.81 -9.00 -26.20
C GLU A 43 2.11 -10.28 -25.74
N ALA A 44 2.11 -11.28 -26.61
CA ALA A 44 1.57 -12.58 -26.30
C ALA A 44 2.34 -13.08 -25.09
N ASP A 45 1.64 -13.11 -23.96
CA ASP A 45 2.16 -13.55 -22.67
C ASP A 45 2.72 -14.96 -22.88
N ASN A 46 4.05 -15.06 -23.03
CA ASN A 46 4.70 -16.31 -23.39
C ASN A 46 4.70 -17.20 -22.14
N PRO A 47 3.91 -18.29 -22.09
CA PRO A 47 3.81 -19.14 -20.92
C PRO A 47 5.12 -19.90 -20.63
N PHE A 48 6.12 -19.81 -21.51
CA PHE A 48 7.44 -20.40 -21.40
C PHE A 48 8.57 -19.38 -21.18
N ARG A 49 8.29 -18.08 -21.05
CA ARG A 49 9.24 -17.22 -20.35
C ARG A 49 9.28 -17.79 -18.94
N ARG A 50 10.35 -18.53 -18.62
CA ARG A 50 10.70 -18.93 -17.24
C ARG A 50 10.48 -17.68 -16.42
N GLY A 51 9.35 -17.62 -15.70
CA GLY A 51 9.08 -16.54 -14.77
C GLY A 51 10.33 -16.49 -13.92
N SER A 52 11.02 -15.36 -13.93
CA SER A 52 12.18 -15.14 -13.07
C SER A 52 11.79 -15.66 -11.70
N VAL A 53 12.43 -16.75 -11.25
CA VAL A 53 12.16 -17.34 -9.92
C VAL A 53 12.26 -16.16 -8.98
N LYS A 54 11.14 -15.79 -8.37
CA LYS A 54 11.14 -14.65 -7.49
C LYS A 54 11.99 -15.07 -6.30
N ASN A 55 13.05 -14.32 -6.04
CA ASN A 55 13.91 -14.53 -4.88
C ASN A 55 13.19 -13.98 -3.63
N GLU A 56 11.98 -14.47 -3.39
CA GLU A 56 11.12 -14.11 -2.28
C GLU A 56 10.29 -15.32 -1.86
N ILE A 57 9.86 -15.31 -0.60
CA ILE A 57 8.77 -16.17 -0.11
C ILE A 57 7.54 -15.32 0.16
N GLU A 58 6.36 -15.93 0.02
CA GLU A 58 5.09 -15.35 0.40
C GLU A 58 4.65 -15.92 1.75
N ILE A 59 4.34 -15.08 2.73
CA ILE A 59 3.81 -15.50 4.03
C ILE A 59 2.36 -15.02 4.12
N ARG A 60 1.43 -15.97 4.07
CA ARG A 60 -0.01 -15.73 4.23
C ARG A 60 -0.38 -15.92 5.69
N VAL A 61 -0.97 -14.90 6.28
CA VAL A 61 -1.33 -14.90 7.69
C VAL A 61 -2.83 -14.73 7.84
N VAL A 62 -3.44 -15.64 8.60
CA VAL A 62 -4.82 -15.55 9.08
C VAL A 62 -4.78 -15.34 10.59
N ASN A 63 -5.21 -14.16 11.06
CA ASN A 63 -5.25 -13.87 12.49
C ASN A 63 -6.63 -14.17 13.06
N LEU A 64 -6.79 -15.34 13.69
CA LEU A 64 -8.01 -15.68 14.43
C LEU A 64 -8.03 -15.08 15.84
N ASN A 65 -6.99 -14.39 16.28
CA ASN A 65 -6.96 -13.68 17.55
C ASN A 65 -7.72 -12.34 17.46
N PHE A 66 -8.23 -11.85 18.59
CA PHE A 66 -8.84 -10.51 18.66
C PHE A 66 -7.78 -9.41 18.76
N SER A 67 -6.61 -9.70 19.33
CA SER A 67 -5.51 -8.74 19.40
C SER A 67 -4.79 -8.63 18.05
N ASP A 68 -4.29 -7.43 17.77
CA ASP A 68 -3.32 -7.20 16.71
C ASP A 68 -2.04 -8.01 17.00
N ALA A 69 -1.41 -8.52 15.95
CA ALA A 69 -0.18 -9.30 16.03
C ALA A 69 0.94 -8.57 15.29
N THR A 70 2.04 -8.26 15.97
CA THR A 70 3.29 -7.86 15.30
C THR A 70 4.08 -9.11 14.94
N LEU A 71 4.49 -9.21 13.68
CA LEU A 71 5.21 -10.37 13.17
C LEU A 71 6.66 -10.06 12.83
N TRP A 72 7.54 -11.00 13.16
CA TRP A 72 8.96 -10.96 12.80
C TRP A 72 9.40 -12.29 12.18
N ALA A 73 10.21 -12.25 11.13
CA ALA A 73 10.91 -13.41 10.62
C ALA A 73 12.30 -13.49 11.26
N HIS A 74 12.66 -14.69 11.71
CA HIS A 74 14.01 -15.03 12.15
C HIS A 74 14.67 -15.84 11.03
N VAL A 75 15.70 -15.27 10.44
CA VAL A 75 16.44 -15.84 9.31
C VAL A 75 17.91 -15.89 9.68
N ARG A 76 18.47 -17.09 9.80
CA ARG A 76 19.84 -17.28 10.31
C ARG A 76 20.02 -16.57 11.67
N SER A 77 20.83 -15.52 11.72
CA SER A 77 21.07 -14.68 12.91
C SER A 77 20.35 -13.33 12.88
N ALA A 78 19.55 -13.06 11.86
CA ALA A 78 18.82 -11.80 11.69
C ALA A 78 17.36 -11.94 12.14
N ARG A 79 16.82 -10.86 12.71
CA ARG A 79 15.40 -10.70 13.05
C ARG A 79 14.84 -9.53 12.25
N GLN A 80 13.99 -9.83 11.27
CA GLN A 80 13.38 -8.85 10.38
C GLN A 80 11.91 -8.66 10.71
N ARG A 81 11.44 -7.41 10.78
CA ARG A 81 10.02 -7.13 10.98
C ARG A 81 9.24 -7.39 9.69
N LEU A 82 8.16 -8.15 9.78
CA LEU A 82 7.26 -8.37 8.66
C LEU A 82 6.18 -7.29 8.62
N GLY A 83 5.52 -7.03 9.75
CA GLY A 83 4.46 -6.04 9.84
C GLY A 83 3.52 -6.29 11.01
N ILE A 84 2.31 -5.74 10.91
CA ILE A 84 1.21 -5.95 11.86
C ILE A 84 0.05 -6.58 11.11
N VAL A 85 -0.56 -7.60 11.71
CA VAL A 85 -1.84 -8.15 11.27
C VAL A 85 -2.88 -7.77 12.30
N GLY A 86 -3.89 -7.02 11.88
CA GLY A 86 -4.98 -6.61 12.78
C GLY A 86 -5.73 -7.81 13.37
N GLY A 87 -6.36 -7.61 14.51
CA GLY A 87 -7.25 -8.62 15.11
C GLY A 87 -8.35 -9.04 14.15
N LYS A 88 -8.57 -10.37 14.00
CA LYS A 88 -9.56 -10.95 13.08
C LYS A 88 -9.37 -10.53 11.62
N ARG A 89 -8.12 -10.28 11.21
CA ARG A 89 -7.75 -9.89 9.83
C ARG A 89 -6.71 -10.84 9.25
N ASP A 90 -6.59 -10.77 7.94
CA ASP A 90 -5.60 -11.51 7.18
C ASP A 90 -4.58 -10.54 6.59
N ALA A 91 -3.38 -11.02 6.33
CA ALA A 91 -2.32 -10.27 5.67
C ALA A 91 -1.42 -11.18 4.83
N VAL A 92 -0.77 -10.59 3.84
CA VAL A 92 0.24 -11.27 3.02
C VAL A 92 1.52 -10.45 3.07
N PHE A 93 2.63 -11.11 3.38
CA PHE A 93 3.96 -10.52 3.41
C PHE A 93 4.83 -11.17 2.34
N HIS A 94 5.67 -10.37 1.68
CA HIS A 94 6.67 -10.85 0.75
C HIS A 94 8.04 -10.58 1.36
N VAL A 95 8.87 -11.61 1.47
CA VAL A 95 10.17 -11.54 2.14
C VAL A 95 11.24 -11.96 1.15
N PRO A 96 12.25 -11.11 0.87
CA PRO A 96 13.38 -11.51 0.05
C PRO A 96 14.04 -12.78 0.58
N TRP A 97 14.27 -13.75 -0.29
CA TRP A 97 14.77 -15.07 0.06
C TRP A 97 15.63 -15.61 -1.09
N GLU A 98 16.94 -15.71 -0.86
CA GLU A 98 17.89 -16.05 -1.92
C GLU A 98 18.25 -17.54 -1.96
N PHE A 99 18.20 -18.22 -0.81
CA PHE A 99 18.66 -19.60 -0.65
C PHE A 99 17.67 -20.41 0.17
N VAL A 100 17.80 -21.73 0.11
CA VAL A 100 17.06 -22.62 1.01
C VAL A 100 17.60 -22.42 2.43
N ASP A 101 16.75 -21.96 3.35
CA ASP A 101 17.14 -21.60 4.70
C ASP A 101 16.00 -21.88 5.71
N PRO A 102 16.33 -22.07 7.01
CA PRO A 102 15.33 -22.20 8.05
C PRO A 102 14.67 -20.85 8.36
N LEU A 103 13.34 -20.85 8.39
CA LEU A 103 12.48 -19.75 8.83
C LEU A 103 11.85 -20.09 10.18
N ARG A 104 11.87 -19.13 11.11
CA ARG A 104 10.95 -19.10 12.26
C ARG A 104 10.19 -17.79 12.25
N ILE A 105 8.90 -17.84 12.59
CA ILE A 105 8.08 -16.65 12.70
C ILE A 105 7.83 -16.39 14.17
N GLU A 106 8.08 -15.16 14.59
CA GLU A 106 7.70 -14.67 15.89
C GLU A 106 6.39 -13.90 15.79
N ILE A 107 5.48 -14.20 16.71
CA ILE A 107 4.17 -13.61 16.85
C ILE A 107 4.14 -12.91 18.21
N ASP A 108 3.92 -11.60 18.19
CA ASP A 108 3.84 -10.77 19.40
C ASP A 108 2.46 -10.10 19.44
N LEU A 109 1.58 -10.58 20.31
CA LEU A 109 0.22 -10.05 20.41
C LEU A 109 0.21 -8.75 21.22
N LEU A 110 -0.54 -7.76 20.73
CA LEU A 110 -0.75 -6.52 21.46
C LEU A 110 -1.37 -6.82 22.82
N ALA A 111 -0.67 -6.42 23.89
CA ALA A 111 -1.04 -6.66 25.29
C ALA A 111 -1.31 -8.14 25.62
N GLY A 112 -0.62 -9.07 24.94
CA GLY A 112 -0.81 -10.51 25.12
C GLY A 112 0.49 -11.31 25.19
N ASP A 113 0.37 -12.59 24.91
CA ASP A 113 1.49 -13.51 24.86
C ASP A 113 2.36 -13.28 23.60
N ARG A 114 3.58 -13.81 23.66
CA ARG A 114 4.52 -13.88 22.53
C ARG A 114 4.92 -15.33 22.28
N CYS A 115 5.09 -15.71 21.02
CA CYS A 115 5.53 -17.03 20.59
C CYS A 115 6.56 -16.91 19.46
N VAL A 116 7.51 -17.85 19.39
CA VAL A 116 8.31 -18.11 18.19
C VAL A 116 7.98 -19.51 17.69
N THR A 117 7.63 -19.66 16.41
CA THR A 117 7.28 -20.96 15.84
C THR A 117 8.48 -21.90 15.78
N SER A 118 8.20 -23.19 15.67
CA SER A 118 9.18 -24.18 15.21
C SER A 118 9.81 -23.79 13.87
N SER A 119 11.03 -24.26 13.63
CA SER A 119 11.76 -24.01 12.39
C SER A 119 11.11 -24.75 11.22
N LEU A 120 10.94 -24.05 10.10
CA LEU A 120 10.50 -24.60 8.81
C LEU A 120 11.56 -24.29 7.76
N THR A 121 12.02 -25.30 7.02
CA THR A 121 12.93 -25.08 5.89
C THR A 121 12.12 -24.60 4.69
N VAL A 122 12.48 -23.44 4.14
CA VAL A 122 11.78 -22.81 3.00
C VAL A 122 12.77 -22.44 1.90
N ALA A 123 12.29 -22.50 0.65
CA ALA A 123 13.02 -22.16 -0.57
C ALA A 123 12.42 -20.91 -1.25
N PRO A 124 13.19 -20.21 -2.10
CA PRO A 124 12.65 -19.12 -2.90
C PRO A 124 11.46 -19.56 -3.75
N GLY A 125 10.38 -18.77 -3.72
CA GLY A 125 9.11 -19.07 -4.38
C GLY A 125 8.09 -19.81 -3.52
N ASP A 126 8.45 -20.23 -2.30
CA ASP A 126 7.51 -20.92 -1.40
C ASP A 126 6.41 -19.98 -0.87
N VAL A 127 5.26 -20.59 -0.57
CA VAL A 127 4.15 -19.96 0.14
C VAL A 127 4.04 -20.60 1.52
N VAL A 128 4.21 -19.80 2.56
CA VAL A 128 4.10 -20.20 3.96
C VAL A 128 2.75 -19.74 4.49
N GLU A 129 1.96 -20.67 5.00
CA GLU A 129 0.68 -20.36 5.64
C GLU A 129 0.85 -20.36 7.16
N LEU A 130 0.43 -19.26 7.79
CA LEU A 130 0.43 -19.08 9.23
C LEU A 130 -0.99 -18.74 9.70
N GLN A 131 -1.57 -19.62 10.52
CA GLN A 131 -2.82 -19.33 11.21
C GLN A 131 -2.54 -19.05 12.68
N ILE A 132 -2.71 -17.80 13.10
CA ILE A 132 -2.63 -17.41 14.51
C ILE A 132 -3.93 -17.81 15.18
N ALA A 133 -3.88 -18.75 16.12
CA ALA A 133 -5.07 -19.23 16.81
C ALA A 133 -5.64 -18.17 17.77
N ALA A 134 -6.93 -18.31 18.10
CA ALA A 134 -7.60 -17.44 19.07
C ALA A 134 -6.94 -17.47 20.46
N ASN A 135 -6.31 -18.61 20.80
CA ASN A 135 -5.36 -18.72 21.91
C ASN A 135 -3.97 -18.95 21.31
N LEU A 136 -3.01 -18.05 21.58
CA LEU A 136 -1.69 -18.10 20.94
C LEU A 136 -0.97 -19.44 21.16
N ARG A 137 -1.15 -20.06 22.33
CA ARG A 137 -0.52 -21.34 22.69
C ARG A 137 -1.02 -22.53 21.85
N MET A 138 -2.15 -22.37 21.17
CA MET A 138 -2.70 -23.38 20.25
C MET A 138 -2.26 -23.17 18.80
N THR A 139 -1.48 -22.11 18.53
CA THR A 139 -0.94 -21.85 17.19
C THR A 139 0.09 -22.93 16.85
N GLN A 140 0.04 -23.46 15.63
CA GLN A 140 0.98 -24.48 15.19
C GLN A 140 2.43 -23.98 15.30
N GLY A 141 3.29 -24.81 15.88
CA GLY A 141 4.70 -24.48 16.11
C GLY A 141 4.96 -23.62 17.34
N CYS A 142 3.93 -23.14 18.05
CA CYS A 142 4.07 -22.55 19.38
C CYS A 142 4.04 -23.66 20.43
N GLY A 143 5.12 -23.81 21.20
CA GLY A 143 5.28 -24.83 22.25
C GLY A 143 6.21 -24.36 23.35
#